data_AF-A0A973ZZ32-F1
#
_entry.id   AF-A0A973ZZ32-F1
#
_cell.length_a   1.000
_cell.length_b   1.000
_cell.length_c   1.000
_cell.angle_alpha   90.00
_cell.angle_beta   90.00
_cell.angle_gamma   90.00
#
_symmetry.space_group_name_H-M   'P 1'
#
loop_
_entity.id
_entity.type
_entity.pdbx_description
1 polymer ?
#
loop_
_entity_poly.entity_id
_entity_poly.type
_entity_poly.pdbx_seq_one_letter_code
_entity_poly.pdbx_strand_id
1 'polypeptide(L)'
;MDTKVQSLVLTESQAACLAALRSRKESKTEIAIRAKLDLKKAAKALEALRELGLARRGEMNAWYFTPRGRNCRFKTIPDRIRHGSALPGPGARRLLDVLDRPMHGDELAERLGITLQRVRQIVVKLHARGLVKFGDPERILEVVSRTKDKTVLLSHDEARVLSAIPGAYATDATKIRLAVLLPEKIIQQILDGFVARHFVVAQEGLADRTVYQINATGLNHPQRQPDARLAHAPRLPVESDRVRAVLAAIRNARSLRIRDLKNALKIPHASINALMQYLKRKELVQKTSQEQAAPYSLTEKGLDALTEMARRHAA
;
A
#
# COMPACT_ATOMS: atom_id res chain seq x y z
N MET A 1 0.30 -50.24 -26.84
CA MET A 1 0.19 -50.51 -25.39
C MET A 1 -0.44 -49.30 -24.72
N ASP A 2 -1.77 -49.31 -24.59
CA ASP A 2 -2.53 -48.24 -23.96
C ASP A 2 -2.32 -48.25 -22.45
N THR A 3 -1.48 -47.35 -21.96
CA THR A 3 -1.46 -47.02 -20.53
C THR A 3 -2.73 -46.24 -20.24
N LYS A 4 -3.81 -46.95 -19.88
CA LYS A 4 -4.98 -46.37 -19.22
C LYS A 4 -4.46 -45.58 -18.01
N VAL A 5 -4.29 -44.27 -18.17
CA VAL A 5 -4.07 -43.34 -17.07
C VAL A 5 -5.36 -43.40 -16.25
N GLN A 6 -5.41 -44.32 -15.29
CA GLN A 6 -6.51 -44.41 -14.35
C GLN A 6 -6.63 -43.04 -13.69
N SER A 7 -7.71 -42.33 -14.01
CA SER A 7 -7.98 -41.03 -13.42
C SER A 7 -8.16 -41.25 -11.93
N LEU A 8 -7.18 -40.79 -11.14
CA LEU A 8 -7.26 -40.85 -9.68
C LEU A 8 -8.52 -40.09 -9.24
N VAL A 9 -9.23 -40.62 -8.26
CA VAL A 9 -10.39 -39.94 -7.72
C VAL A 9 -9.96 -39.23 -6.45
N LEU A 10 -9.96 -37.90 -6.49
CA LEU A 10 -9.62 -37.05 -5.35
C LEU A 10 -10.89 -36.40 -4.81
N THR A 11 -10.92 -36.16 -3.51
CA THR A 11 -11.94 -35.31 -2.90
C THR A 11 -11.70 -33.84 -3.23
N GLU A 12 -12.72 -32.98 -3.11
CA GLU A 12 -12.58 -31.52 -3.28
C GLU A 12 -11.45 -30.93 -2.42
N SER A 13 -11.36 -31.30 -1.15
CA SER A 13 -10.27 -30.85 -0.26
C SER A 13 -8.89 -31.29 -0.74
N GLN A 14 -8.75 -32.51 -1.25
CA GLN A 14 -7.49 -33.03 -1.80
C GLN A 14 -7.13 -32.35 -3.12
N ALA A 15 -8.10 -32.16 -4.01
CA ALA A 15 -7.93 -31.44 -5.27
C ALA A 15 -7.52 -29.99 -5.03
N ALA A 16 -8.16 -29.30 -4.08
CA ALA A 16 -7.84 -27.91 -3.71
C ALA A 16 -6.44 -27.79 -3.08
N CYS A 17 -6.05 -28.70 -2.19
CA CYS A 17 -4.68 -28.75 -1.65
C CYS A 17 -3.64 -29.02 -2.75
N LEU A 18 -3.94 -29.94 -3.68
CA LEU A 18 -3.05 -30.26 -4.80
C LEU A 18 -2.93 -29.06 -5.76
N ALA A 19 -4.02 -28.35 -6.03
CA ALA A 19 -3.98 -27.13 -6.83
C ALA A 19 -3.18 -26.02 -6.14
N ALA A 20 -3.37 -25.83 -4.83
CA ALA A 20 -2.60 -24.87 -4.04
C ALA A 20 -1.09 -25.20 -4.07
N LEU A 21 -0.69 -26.46 -3.99
CA LEU A 21 0.72 -26.86 -4.08
C LEU A 21 1.42 -26.47 -5.39
N ARG A 22 0.69 -26.08 -6.46
CA ARG A 22 1.28 -25.78 -7.80
C ARG A 22 2.15 -24.54 -7.79
N SER A 23 1.98 -23.68 -6.79
CA SER A 23 2.63 -22.38 -6.67
C SER A 23 3.97 -22.36 -5.91
N ARG A 24 4.67 -23.51 -5.81
CA ARG A 24 6.00 -23.74 -5.17
C ARG A 24 6.02 -23.60 -3.64
N LYS A 25 6.86 -24.46 -3.00
CA LYS A 25 7.24 -24.54 -1.57
C LYS A 25 6.29 -23.80 -0.61
N GLU A 26 5.23 -24.47 -0.17
CA GLU A 26 4.23 -23.84 0.69
C GLU A 26 4.19 -24.48 2.07
N SER A 27 4.00 -23.65 3.09
CA SER A 27 3.67 -24.10 4.43
C SER A 27 2.24 -24.66 4.46
N LYS A 28 1.95 -25.56 5.41
CA LYS A 28 0.60 -26.11 5.60
C LYS A 28 -0.47 -25.01 5.75
N THR A 29 -0.10 -23.88 6.36
CA THR A 29 -1.01 -22.76 6.60
C THR A 29 -1.31 -22.00 5.31
N GLU A 30 -0.31 -21.73 4.48
CA GLU A 30 -0.49 -21.12 3.16
C GLU A 30 -1.39 -21.98 2.26
N ILE A 31 -1.14 -23.30 2.23
CA ILE A 31 -1.95 -24.25 1.46
C ILE A 31 -3.40 -24.21 1.93
N ALA A 32 -3.63 -24.20 3.26
CA ALA A 32 -4.97 -24.13 3.81
C ALA A 32 -5.70 -22.82 3.44
N ILE A 33 -5.00 -21.68 3.46
CA ILE A 33 -5.56 -20.39 3.06
C ILE A 33 -5.91 -20.38 1.57
N ARG A 34 -4.99 -20.82 0.71
CA ARG A 34 -5.18 -20.87 -0.75
C ARG A 34 -6.29 -21.84 -1.15
N ALA A 35 -6.32 -23.02 -0.53
CA ALA A 35 -7.35 -24.02 -0.74
C ALA A 35 -8.70 -23.66 -0.08
N LYS A 36 -8.75 -22.57 0.73
CA LYS A 36 -9.92 -22.18 1.54
C LYS A 36 -10.41 -23.31 2.46
N LEU A 37 -9.47 -24.02 3.09
CA LEU A 37 -9.74 -25.13 3.99
C LEU A 37 -9.33 -24.80 5.42
N ASP A 38 -9.98 -25.43 6.39
CA ASP A 38 -9.50 -25.39 7.77
C ASP A 38 -8.18 -26.18 7.92
N LEU A 39 -7.37 -25.82 8.93
CA LEU A 39 -6.04 -26.44 9.13
C LEU A 39 -6.10 -27.96 9.36
N LYS A 40 -7.20 -28.50 9.91
CA LYS A 40 -7.35 -29.94 10.17
C LYS A 40 -7.66 -30.70 8.89
N LYS A 41 -8.58 -30.16 8.07
CA LYS A 41 -8.93 -30.69 6.75
C LYS A 41 -7.75 -30.62 5.80
N ALA A 42 -7.04 -29.49 5.75
CA ALA A 42 -5.83 -29.34 4.94
C ALA A 42 -4.76 -30.35 5.37
N ALA A 43 -4.53 -30.54 6.68
CA ALA A 43 -3.59 -31.56 7.17
C ALA A 43 -3.98 -32.97 6.71
N LYS A 44 -5.26 -33.36 6.89
CA LYS A 44 -5.74 -34.68 6.49
C LYS A 44 -5.66 -34.90 4.97
N ALA A 45 -5.99 -33.87 4.18
CA ALA A 45 -5.91 -33.91 2.74
C ALA A 45 -4.46 -34.05 2.26
N LEU A 46 -3.52 -33.31 2.86
CA LEU A 46 -2.09 -33.38 2.53
C LEU A 46 -1.47 -34.73 2.91
N GLU A 47 -1.84 -35.30 4.05
CA GLU A 47 -1.41 -36.65 4.43
C GLU A 47 -1.95 -37.72 3.48
N ALA A 48 -3.23 -37.63 3.09
CA ALA A 48 -3.79 -38.54 2.08
C ALA A 48 -3.11 -38.38 0.70
N LEU A 49 -2.74 -37.15 0.30
CA LEU A 49 -1.96 -36.92 -0.92
C LEU A 49 -0.54 -37.48 -0.82
N ARG A 50 0.04 -37.54 0.39
CA ARG A 50 1.33 -38.19 0.67
C ARG A 50 1.24 -39.69 0.49
N GLU A 51 0.22 -40.31 1.07
CA GLU A 51 -0.05 -41.75 0.94
C GLU A 51 -0.27 -42.17 -0.53
N LEU A 52 -0.94 -41.31 -1.32
CA LEU A 52 -1.11 -41.50 -2.76
C LEU A 52 0.15 -41.21 -3.58
N GLY A 53 1.24 -40.77 -2.93
CA GLY A 53 2.51 -40.42 -3.57
C GLY A 53 2.41 -39.23 -4.51
N LEU A 54 1.43 -38.33 -4.32
CA LEU A 54 1.22 -37.11 -5.11
C LEU A 54 1.89 -35.88 -4.49
N ALA A 55 2.07 -35.88 -3.17
CA ALA A 55 2.79 -34.86 -2.42
C ALA A 55 3.84 -35.51 -1.49
N ARG A 56 4.87 -34.77 -1.12
CA ARG A 56 5.88 -35.19 -0.14
C ARG A 56 6.17 -34.07 0.86
N ARG A 57 6.53 -34.44 2.08
CA ARG A 57 6.96 -33.52 3.14
C ARG A 57 8.49 -33.47 3.15
N GLY A 58 9.08 -32.28 3.07
CA GLY A 58 10.53 -32.09 3.13
C GLY A 58 11.03 -31.70 4.52
N GLU A 59 12.32 -31.40 4.61
CA GLU A 59 13.09 -31.23 5.86
C GLU A 59 12.61 -30.11 6.79
N MET A 60 11.88 -29.11 6.26
CA MET A 60 11.31 -28.01 7.06
C MET A 60 9.79 -28.08 7.23
N ASN A 61 9.18 -29.28 7.15
CA ASN A 61 7.72 -29.45 7.13
C ASN A 61 7.01 -28.75 5.95
N ALA A 62 7.77 -28.28 4.96
CA ALA A 62 7.26 -27.75 3.72
C ALA A 62 6.73 -28.90 2.84
N TRP A 63 5.65 -28.64 2.13
CA TRP A 63 5.05 -29.62 1.23
C TRP A 63 5.51 -29.38 -0.21
N TYR A 64 5.78 -30.49 -0.91
CA TYR A 64 6.31 -30.50 -2.26
C TYR A 64 5.51 -31.44 -3.15
N PHE A 65 5.48 -31.12 -4.44
CA PHE A 65 5.03 -32.07 -5.45
C PHE A 65 5.98 -33.25 -5.59
N THR A 66 5.39 -34.42 -5.83
CA THR A 66 6.11 -35.51 -6.48
C THR A 66 5.96 -35.39 -8.00
N PRO A 67 6.84 -36.02 -8.80
CA PRO A 67 6.69 -36.08 -10.26
C PRO A 67 5.32 -36.63 -10.69
N ARG A 68 4.78 -37.58 -9.91
CA ARG A 68 3.46 -38.18 -10.13
C ARG A 68 2.33 -37.20 -9.87
N GLY A 69 2.40 -36.40 -8.81
CA GLY A 69 1.40 -35.36 -8.52
C GLY A 69 1.36 -34.23 -9.55
N ARG A 70 2.49 -33.92 -10.19
CA ARG A 70 2.58 -32.87 -11.21
C ARG A 70 1.82 -33.22 -12.49
N ASN A 71 1.84 -34.50 -12.88
CA ASN A 71 1.27 -34.98 -14.14
C ASN A 71 -0.04 -35.79 -13.96
N CYS A 72 -0.57 -35.85 -12.74
CA CYS A 72 -1.77 -36.62 -12.45
C CYS A 72 -3.03 -35.95 -13.03
N ARG A 73 -3.79 -36.70 -13.82
CA ARG A 73 -5.19 -36.37 -14.16
C ARG A 73 -6.10 -37.04 -13.14
N PHE A 74 -6.94 -36.25 -12.48
CA PHE A 74 -7.85 -36.75 -11.47
C PHE A 74 -9.28 -36.25 -11.69
N LYS A 75 -10.25 -37.01 -11.19
CA LYS A 75 -11.66 -36.59 -11.08
C LYS A 75 -11.94 -36.17 -9.65
N THR A 76 -12.68 -35.08 -9.47
CA THR A 76 -13.03 -34.56 -8.15
C THR A 76 -14.38 -35.12 -7.72
N ILE A 77 -14.45 -35.67 -6.51
CA ILE A 77 -15.71 -36.02 -5.83
C ILE A 77 -15.94 -35.01 -4.69
N PRO A 78 -17.18 -34.57 -4.47
CA PRO A 78 -17.51 -33.74 -3.31
C PRO A 78 -17.05 -34.43 -2.02
N ASP A 79 -16.45 -33.67 -1.12
CA ASP A 79 -16.16 -34.18 0.22
C ASP A 79 -17.45 -34.70 0.86
N ARG A 80 -17.36 -35.84 1.58
CA ARG A 80 -18.49 -36.33 2.39
C ARG A 80 -18.98 -35.16 3.25
N ILE A 81 -20.21 -34.72 2.99
CA ILE A 81 -20.85 -33.57 3.64
C ILE A 81 -21.02 -33.90 5.11
N ARG A 82 -20.00 -33.65 5.93
CA ARG A 82 -20.23 -33.44 7.36
C ARG A 82 -20.80 -32.03 7.47
N HIS A 83 -22.09 -31.95 7.77
CA HIS A 83 -22.81 -30.72 8.08
C HIS A 83 -22.01 -29.85 9.06
N GLY A 84 -21.21 -28.94 8.51
CA GLY A 84 -20.42 -27.95 9.21
C GLY A 84 -21.01 -26.55 9.06
N SER A 85 -22.26 -26.46 8.58
CA SER A 85 -23.12 -25.27 8.67
C SER A 85 -23.42 -24.88 10.12
N ALA A 86 -23.10 -25.77 11.08
CA ALA A 86 -23.09 -25.46 12.49
C ALA A 86 -22.26 -24.18 12.71
N LEU A 87 -23.03 -23.19 13.18
CA LEU A 87 -22.64 -21.86 13.60
C LEU A 87 -21.21 -21.81 14.13
N PRO A 88 -20.48 -20.69 13.95
CA PRO A 88 -19.15 -20.54 14.52
C PRO A 88 -19.17 -20.99 15.99
N GLY A 89 -18.17 -21.76 16.41
CA GLY A 89 -18.06 -22.16 17.81
C GLY A 89 -17.96 -20.92 18.71
N PRO A 90 -18.14 -21.04 20.04
CA PRO A 90 -18.24 -19.88 20.94
C PRO A 90 -17.11 -18.86 20.76
N GLY A 91 -15.86 -19.32 20.66
CA GLY A 91 -14.71 -18.43 20.42
C GLY A 91 -14.68 -17.78 19.03
N ALA A 92 -15.24 -18.44 18.02
CA ALA A 92 -15.35 -17.86 16.68
C ALA A 92 -16.48 -16.83 16.56
N ARG A 93 -17.56 -16.99 17.34
CA ARG A 93 -18.60 -15.95 17.49
C ARG A 93 -18.05 -14.74 18.22
N ARG A 94 -17.43 -14.94 19.39
CA ARG A 94 -16.78 -13.86 20.15
C ARG A 94 -15.76 -13.09 19.30
N LEU A 95 -14.95 -13.78 18.50
CA LEU A 95 -14.03 -13.11 17.59
C LEU A 95 -14.78 -12.28 16.56
N LEU A 96 -15.80 -12.83 15.91
CA LEU A 96 -16.62 -12.06 14.98
C LEU A 96 -17.21 -10.85 15.68
N ASP A 97 -17.85 -11.00 16.83
CA ASP A 97 -18.50 -9.94 17.61
C ASP A 97 -17.55 -8.79 17.94
N VAL A 98 -16.32 -9.10 18.35
CA VAL A 98 -15.27 -8.10 18.61
C VAL A 98 -14.83 -7.39 17.33
N LEU A 99 -14.88 -8.07 16.18
CA LEU A 99 -14.37 -7.58 14.91
C LEU A 99 -15.40 -6.68 14.20
N ASP A 100 -15.59 -5.47 14.71
CA ASP A 100 -16.43 -4.41 14.16
C ASP A 100 -15.72 -3.58 13.05
N ARG A 101 -14.40 -3.47 13.15
CA ARG A 101 -13.48 -2.84 12.19
C ARG A 101 -12.28 -3.74 11.91
N PRO A 102 -11.45 -3.46 10.90
CA PRO A 102 -10.19 -4.16 10.69
C PRO A 102 -9.29 -4.04 11.93
N MET A 103 -8.80 -5.17 12.45
CA MET A 103 -7.96 -5.21 13.65
C MET A 103 -6.71 -6.06 13.44
N HIS A 104 -5.68 -5.76 14.23
CA HIS A 104 -4.47 -6.56 14.32
C HIS A 104 -4.70 -7.82 15.18
N GLY A 105 -3.96 -8.87 14.90
CA GLY A 105 -4.03 -10.13 15.63
C GLY A 105 -3.68 -10.00 17.10
N ASP A 106 -2.77 -9.09 17.44
CA ASP A 106 -2.38 -8.80 18.82
C ASP A 106 -3.52 -8.10 19.57
N GLU A 107 -4.18 -7.10 18.95
CA GLU A 107 -5.37 -6.45 19.52
C GLU A 107 -6.51 -7.47 19.71
N LEU A 108 -6.69 -8.41 18.77
CA LEU A 108 -7.66 -9.50 18.92
C LEU A 108 -7.29 -10.46 20.05
N ALA A 109 -6.00 -10.76 20.24
CA ALA A 109 -5.51 -11.64 21.30
C ALA A 109 -5.78 -11.02 22.68
N GLU A 110 -5.45 -9.73 22.84
CA GLU A 110 -5.68 -8.96 24.06
C GLU A 110 -7.17 -8.86 24.39
N ARG A 111 -8.01 -8.43 23.44
CA ARG A 111 -9.46 -8.27 23.66
C ARG A 111 -10.17 -9.58 23.99
N LEU A 112 -9.73 -10.69 23.42
CA LEU A 112 -10.32 -12.00 23.65
C LEU A 112 -9.68 -12.75 24.83
N GLY A 113 -8.58 -12.25 25.41
CA GLY A 113 -7.84 -12.91 26.48
C GLY A 113 -7.27 -14.27 26.07
N ILE A 114 -6.84 -14.42 24.81
CA ILE A 114 -6.33 -15.69 24.27
C ILE A 114 -4.98 -15.50 23.61
N THR A 115 -4.22 -16.59 23.50
CA THR A 115 -2.92 -16.58 22.80
C THR A 115 -3.06 -16.25 21.31
N LEU A 116 -2.04 -15.59 20.76
CA LEU A 116 -1.96 -15.26 19.33
C LEU A 116 -2.05 -16.51 18.43
N GLN A 117 -1.48 -17.63 18.87
CA GLN A 117 -1.58 -18.91 18.16
C GLN A 117 -3.04 -19.39 18.08
N ARG A 118 -3.83 -19.17 19.13
CA ARG A 118 -5.25 -19.51 19.15
C ARG A 118 -6.06 -18.60 18.24
N VAL A 119 -5.78 -17.30 18.24
CA VAL A 119 -6.36 -16.34 17.28
C VAL A 119 -6.10 -16.83 15.84
N ARG A 120 -4.85 -17.17 15.51
CA ARG A 120 -4.46 -17.69 14.19
C ARG A 120 -5.31 -18.88 13.75
N GLN A 121 -5.53 -19.85 14.63
CA GLN A 121 -6.36 -21.03 14.32
C GLN A 121 -7.82 -20.66 14.04
N ILE A 122 -8.40 -19.75 14.84
CA ILE A 122 -9.80 -19.33 14.70
C ILE A 122 -9.98 -18.54 13.40
N VAL A 123 -9.08 -17.60 13.14
CA VAL A 123 -9.09 -16.72 11.96
C VAL A 123 -8.97 -17.53 10.66
N VAL A 124 -8.05 -18.49 10.58
CA VAL A 124 -7.94 -19.39 9.40
C VAL A 124 -9.22 -20.21 9.20
N LYS A 125 -9.82 -20.71 10.29
CA LYS A 125 -11.09 -21.45 10.23
C LYS A 125 -12.26 -20.56 9.74
N LEU A 126 -12.30 -19.31 10.14
CA LEU A 126 -13.32 -18.34 9.72
C LEU A 126 -13.15 -17.92 8.26
N HIS A 127 -11.91 -17.75 7.80
CA HIS A 127 -11.61 -17.48 6.39
C HIS A 127 -11.98 -18.65 5.47
N ALA A 128 -11.71 -19.89 5.88
CA ALA A 128 -12.16 -21.09 5.15
C ALA A 128 -13.69 -21.15 5.00
N ARG A 129 -14.44 -20.50 5.90
CA ARG A 129 -15.90 -20.37 5.84
C ARG A 129 -16.37 -19.12 5.10
N GLY A 130 -15.46 -18.29 4.60
CA GLY A 130 -15.77 -17.04 3.90
C GLY A 130 -16.30 -15.91 4.80
N LEU A 131 -16.13 -16.01 6.12
CA LEU A 131 -16.66 -15.03 7.08
C LEU A 131 -15.70 -13.86 7.33
N VAL A 132 -14.42 -14.06 7.04
CA VAL A 132 -13.32 -13.12 7.32
C VAL A 132 -12.39 -13.05 6.11
N LYS A 133 -11.82 -11.87 5.86
CA LYS A 133 -10.79 -11.56 4.86
C LYS A 133 -9.51 -11.03 5.52
N PHE A 134 -8.38 -11.21 4.86
CA PHE A 134 -7.05 -10.76 5.32
C PHE A 134 -6.51 -9.67 4.41
N GLY A 135 -5.71 -8.76 4.97
CA GLY A 135 -4.97 -7.76 4.17
C GLY A 135 -3.82 -8.40 3.38
N ASP A 136 -3.11 -9.34 4.01
CA ASP A 136 -1.99 -10.05 3.39
C ASP A 136 -2.10 -11.57 3.68
N PRO A 137 -2.13 -12.45 2.65
CA PRO A 137 -2.13 -13.89 2.83
C PRO A 137 -0.88 -14.45 3.53
N GLU A 138 0.27 -13.79 3.39
CA GLU A 138 1.52 -14.19 4.05
C GLU A 138 1.53 -13.75 5.51
N ARG A 139 0.88 -12.63 5.82
CA ARG A 139 0.80 -12.02 7.15
C ARG A 139 -0.63 -11.89 7.65
N ILE A 140 -1.28 -13.04 7.78
CA ILE A 140 -2.70 -13.16 8.14
C ILE A 140 -3.14 -12.48 9.45
N LEU A 141 -2.23 -12.22 10.37
CA LEU A 141 -2.52 -11.59 11.65
C LEU A 141 -2.21 -10.09 11.65
N GLU A 142 -1.64 -9.53 10.60
CA GLU A 142 -1.44 -8.08 10.56
C GLU A 142 -2.78 -7.37 10.53
N VAL A 143 -3.69 -7.76 9.62
CA VAL A 143 -5.02 -7.15 9.57
C VAL A 143 -6.08 -8.17 9.18
N VAL A 144 -7.11 -8.26 10.03
CA VAL A 144 -8.24 -9.16 9.89
C VAL A 144 -9.53 -8.33 9.85
N SER A 145 -10.37 -8.55 8.84
CA SER A 145 -11.69 -7.89 8.72
C SER A 145 -12.80 -8.87 8.36
N ARG A 146 -14.06 -8.58 8.74
CA ARG A 146 -15.21 -9.38 8.32
C ARG A 146 -15.36 -9.28 6.81
N THR A 147 -15.79 -10.35 6.14
CA THR A 147 -16.02 -10.30 4.68
C THR A 147 -17.09 -9.29 4.29
N LYS A 148 -18.07 -9.07 5.17
CA LYS A 148 -19.16 -8.10 4.97
C LYS A 148 -18.72 -6.64 5.15
N ASP A 149 -17.56 -6.41 5.77
CA ASP A 149 -17.04 -5.07 5.98
C ASP A 149 -16.57 -4.49 4.64
N LYS A 150 -16.95 -3.23 4.39
CA LYS A 150 -16.63 -2.51 3.14
C LYS A 150 -15.23 -1.91 3.15
N THR A 151 -14.53 -1.90 4.29
CA THR A 151 -13.15 -1.40 4.34
C THR A 151 -12.27 -2.16 3.36
N VAL A 152 -11.58 -1.41 2.50
CA VAL A 152 -10.56 -1.96 1.61
C VAL A 152 -9.37 -2.35 2.45
N LEU A 153 -8.95 -3.60 2.36
CA LEU A 153 -7.76 -4.05 3.07
C LEU A 153 -6.52 -3.84 2.19
N LEU A 154 -5.46 -3.39 2.84
CA LEU A 154 -4.14 -3.17 2.25
C LEU A 154 -3.21 -4.34 2.58
N SER A 155 -2.32 -4.65 1.65
CA SER A 155 -1.18 -5.54 1.91
C SER A 155 -0.19 -4.91 2.88
N HIS A 156 0.79 -5.69 3.35
CA HIS A 156 1.84 -5.18 4.24
C HIS A 156 2.57 -3.97 3.64
N ASP A 157 3.01 -4.09 2.39
CA ASP A 157 3.76 -3.03 1.71
C ASP A 157 2.88 -1.82 1.39
N GLU A 158 1.62 -2.04 1.00
CA GLU A 158 0.65 -0.95 0.82
C GLU A 158 0.46 -0.17 2.13
N ALA A 159 0.24 -0.86 3.26
CA ALA A 159 0.08 -0.20 4.56
C ALA A 159 1.32 0.62 4.97
N ARG A 160 2.54 0.10 4.71
CA ARG A 160 3.80 0.83 4.96
C ARG A 160 3.93 2.08 4.09
N VAL A 161 3.60 1.97 2.80
CA VAL A 161 3.62 3.12 1.88
C VAL A 161 2.60 4.17 2.32
N LEU A 162 1.37 3.78 2.65
CA LEU A 162 0.35 4.71 3.11
C LEU A 162 0.77 5.43 4.40
N SER A 163 1.40 4.70 5.32
CA SER A 163 1.88 5.25 6.59
C SER A 163 3.04 6.23 6.43
N ALA A 164 3.87 6.07 5.40
CA ALA A 164 4.96 6.99 5.10
C ALA A 164 4.49 8.31 4.47
N ILE A 165 3.27 8.41 3.94
CA ILE A 165 2.78 9.64 3.30
C ILE A 165 2.32 10.64 4.37
N PRO A 166 2.94 11.83 4.47
CA PRO A 166 2.59 12.82 5.47
C PRO A 166 1.20 13.43 5.22
N GLY A 167 0.48 13.76 6.30
CA GLY A 167 -0.79 14.49 6.24
C GLY A 167 -0.64 15.98 5.95
N ALA A 168 0.47 16.58 6.39
CA ALA A 168 0.67 18.03 6.38
C ALA A 168 1.11 18.61 5.03
N TYR A 169 1.72 17.79 4.15
CA TYR A 169 2.30 18.27 2.89
C TYR A 169 2.31 17.17 1.82
N ALA A 170 2.50 17.57 0.56
CA ALA A 170 2.64 16.65 -0.56
C ALA A 170 4.09 16.12 -0.68
N THR A 171 4.26 14.86 -1.09
CA THR A 171 5.57 14.21 -1.24
C THR A 171 5.73 13.54 -2.60
N ASP A 172 6.96 13.32 -3.06
CA ASP A 172 7.23 12.59 -4.30
C ASP A 172 7.48 11.09 -4.04
N ALA A 173 7.39 10.28 -5.11
CA ALA A 173 7.62 8.83 -5.03
C ALA A 173 9.04 8.47 -4.57
N THR A 174 10.05 9.28 -4.91
CA THR A 174 11.44 9.07 -4.50
C THR A 174 11.62 9.24 -2.99
N LYS A 175 10.96 10.21 -2.37
CA LYS A 175 10.99 10.46 -0.92
C LYS A 175 10.27 9.36 -0.16
N ILE A 176 9.12 8.92 -0.67
CA ILE A 176 8.40 7.75 -0.14
C ILE A 176 9.30 6.51 -0.20
N ARG A 177 10.00 6.31 -1.32
CA ARG A 177 10.97 5.21 -1.48
C ARG A 177 12.05 5.22 -0.42
N LEU A 178 12.62 6.38 -0.13
CA LEU A 178 13.67 6.51 0.88
C LEU A 178 13.15 6.28 2.31
N ALA A 179 11.85 6.53 2.56
CA ALA A 179 11.24 6.25 3.85
C ALA A 179 10.94 4.75 4.05
N VAL A 180 10.41 4.08 3.02
CA VAL A 180 9.92 2.69 3.12
C VAL A 180 10.95 1.65 2.66
N LEU A 181 11.99 2.06 1.93
CA LEU A 181 13.05 1.19 1.40
C LEU A 181 12.53 0.07 0.47
N LEU A 182 11.53 0.38 -0.35
CA LEU A 182 11.01 -0.53 -1.38
C LEU A 182 11.55 -0.18 -2.78
N PRO A 183 11.50 -1.11 -3.75
CA PRO A 183 11.80 -0.82 -5.15
C PRO A 183 10.82 0.22 -5.74
N GLU A 184 11.34 1.12 -6.57
CA GLU A 184 10.56 2.21 -7.18
C GLU A 184 9.36 1.70 -8.00
N LYS A 185 9.55 0.62 -8.76
CA LYS A 185 8.47 -0.01 -9.54
C LYS A 185 7.29 -0.44 -8.67
N ILE A 186 7.56 -0.99 -7.49
CA ILE A 186 6.51 -1.44 -6.55
C ILE A 186 5.79 -0.23 -5.97
N ILE A 187 6.53 0.82 -5.60
CA ILE A 187 5.96 2.05 -5.06
C ILE A 187 5.04 2.72 -6.07
N GLN A 188 5.46 2.83 -7.33
CA GLN A 188 4.62 3.43 -8.35
C GLN A 188 3.32 2.64 -8.55
N GLN A 189 3.39 1.31 -8.62
CA GLN A 189 2.20 0.45 -8.69
C GLN A 189 1.25 0.64 -7.50
N ILE A 190 1.80 0.77 -6.29
CA ILE A 190 1.01 1.01 -5.07
C ILE A 190 0.37 2.40 -5.12
N LEU A 191 1.11 3.43 -5.53
CA LEU A 191 0.61 4.81 -5.62
C LEU A 191 -0.48 4.95 -6.67
N ASP A 192 -0.33 4.32 -7.84
CA ASP A 192 -1.36 4.27 -8.87
C ASP A 192 -2.64 3.61 -8.31
N GLY A 193 -2.49 2.52 -7.56
CA GLY A 193 -3.58 1.86 -6.85
C GLY A 193 -4.24 2.75 -5.80
N PHE A 194 -3.48 3.58 -5.08
CA PHE A 194 -3.99 4.52 -4.08
C PHE A 194 -4.75 5.69 -4.68
N VAL A 195 -4.31 6.18 -5.84
CA VAL A 195 -5.04 7.19 -6.61
C VAL A 195 -6.38 6.61 -7.08
N ALA A 196 -6.38 5.39 -7.65
CA ALA A 196 -7.61 4.72 -8.07
C ALA A 196 -8.59 4.44 -6.92
N ARG A 197 -8.09 4.19 -5.71
CA ARG A 197 -8.90 3.97 -4.49
C ARG A 197 -9.20 5.27 -3.71
N HIS A 198 -8.79 6.42 -4.22
CA HIS A 198 -8.97 7.74 -3.60
C HIS A 198 -8.36 7.92 -2.20
N PHE A 199 -7.31 7.17 -1.86
CA PHE A 199 -6.54 7.40 -0.63
C PHE A 199 -5.58 8.58 -0.75
N VAL A 200 -5.11 8.84 -1.97
CA VAL A 200 -4.10 9.83 -2.28
C VAL A 200 -4.50 10.56 -3.56
N VAL A 201 -4.18 11.86 -3.64
CA VAL A 201 -4.32 12.68 -4.85
C VAL A 201 -2.95 12.88 -5.45
N ALA A 202 -2.81 12.51 -6.72
CA ALA A 202 -1.66 12.87 -7.53
C ALA A 202 -1.87 14.29 -8.07
N GLN A 203 -0.86 15.14 -7.91
CA GLN A 203 -0.81 16.48 -8.47
C GLN A 203 0.49 16.63 -9.24
N GLU A 204 0.49 17.51 -10.25
CA GLU A 204 1.73 17.97 -10.85
C GLU A 204 2.51 18.77 -9.81
N GLY A 205 3.73 18.32 -9.56
CA GLY A 205 4.65 18.98 -8.66
C GLY A 205 5.80 19.61 -9.43
N LEU A 206 6.66 20.27 -8.66
CA LEU A 206 7.74 21.07 -9.20
C LEU A 206 8.74 20.23 -10.01
N ALA A 207 9.10 20.73 -11.20
CA ALA A 207 9.99 20.06 -12.17
C ALA A 207 9.43 18.76 -12.76
N ASP A 208 8.16 18.79 -13.18
CA ASP A 208 7.44 17.69 -13.86
C ASP A 208 7.38 16.40 -13.03
N ARG A 209 7.50 16.52 -11.70
CA ARG A 209 7.43 15.40 -10.78
C ARG A 209 6.04 15.30 -10.19
N THR A 210 5.42 14.15 -10.31
CA THR A 210 4.16 13.87 -9.62
C THR A 210 4.38 13.89 -8.11
N VAL A 211 3.61 14.73 -7.42
CA VAL A 211 3.54 14.78 -5.96
C VAL A 211 2.22 14.19 -5.49
N TYR A 212 2.26 13.58 -4.33
CA TYR A 212 1.20 12.78 -3.76
C TYR A 212 0.79 13.41 -2.42
N GLN A 213 -0.48 13.75 -2.29
CA GLN A 213 -1.07 14.27 -1.06
C GLN A 213 -2.12 13.29 -0.54
N ILE A 214 -2.05 12.95 0.75
CA ILE A 214 -3.01 12.04 1.37
C ILE A 214 -4.34 12.73 1.63
N ASN A 215 -5.44 12.03 1.33
CA ASN A 215 -6.79 12.50 1.63
C ASN A 215 -7.22 12.08 3.04
N ALA A 216 -8.35 12.62 3.51
CA ALA A 216 -8.96 12.24 4.79
C ALA A 216 -9.22 10.73 4.90
N THR A 217 -9.59 10.08 3.79
CA THR A 217 -9.79 8.62 3.71
C THR A 217 -8.51 7.84 3.97
N GLY A 218 -7.39 8.26 3.36
CA GLY A 218 -6.08 7.65 3.59
C GLY A 218 -5.50 8.01 4.96
N LEU A 219 -5.78 9.22 5.46
CA LEU A 219 -5.32 9.69 6.77
C LEU A 219 -5.96 8.90 7.91
N ASN A 220 -7.27 8.63 7.82
CA ASN A 220 -8.04 7.89 8.82
C ASN A 220 -8.07 6.38 8.56
N HIS A 221 -7.21 5.86 7.67
CA HIS A 221 -7.22 4.45 7.33
C HIS A 221 -6.77 3.59 8.52
N PRO A 222 -7.49 2.51 8.90
CA PRO A 222 -7.20 1.73 10.10
C PRO A 222 -5.85 1.01 10.07
N GLN A 223 -5.28 0.79 8.88
CA GLN A 223 -3.97 0.16 8.69
C GLN A 223 -2.82 1.19 8.62
N ARG A 224 -3.10 2.48 8.81
CA ARG A 224 -2.06 3.52 8.85
C ARG A 224 -1.41 3.52 10.23
N GLN A 225 -0.09 3.38 10.25
CA GLN A 225 0.69 3.42 11.48
C GLN A 225 1.08 4.87 11.81
N PRO A 226 0.79 5.36 13.03
CA PRO A 226 1.13 6.73 13.42
C PRO A 226 2.64 6.92 13.59
N ASP A 227 3.35 5.89 14.06
CA ASP A 227 4.78 5.95 14.39
C ASP A 227 5.70 5.61 13.19
N ALA A 228 5.15 5.51 11.99
CA ALA A 228 5.92 5.20 10.79
C ALA A 228 6.83 6.37 10.39
N ARG A 229 7.99 6.04 9.82
CA ARG A 229 8.90 7.03 9.24
C ARG A 229 8.20 7.75 8.08
N LEU A 230 8.02 9.06 8.22
CA LEU A 230 7.41 9.89 7.19
C LEU A 230 8.39 10.21 6.06
N ALA A 231 7.86 10.27 4.84
CA ALA A 231 8.56 10.76 3.67
C ALA A 231 8.82 12.26 3.81
N HIS A 232 10.05 12.68 3.53
CA HIS A 232 10.40 14.10 3.58
C HIS A 232 9.76 14.89 2.44
N ALA A 233 9.51 16.17 2.68
CA ALA A 233 9.02 17.07 1.65
C ALA A 233 10.01 17.13 0.46
N PRO A 234 9.53 17.26 -0.79
CA PRO A 234 10.37 17.52 -1.95
C PRO A 234 11.20 18.80 -1.71
N ARG A 235 12.43 18.83 -2.21
CA ARG A 235 13.28 20.03 -2.03
C ARG A 235 12.72 21.15 -2.89
N LEU A 236 12.56 22.33 -2.29
CA LEU A 236 12.20 23.53 -3.05
C LEU A 236 13.39 23.99 -3.90
N PRO A 237 13.15 24.63 -5.05
CA PRO A 237 14.23 25.23 -5.83
C PRO A 237 14.92 26.36 -5.08
N VAL A 238 14.19 27.02 -4.17
CA VAL A 238 14.67 28.10 -3.29
C VAL A 238 13.92 28.07 -1.96
N GLU A 239 14.64 28.14 -0.84
CA GLU A 239 14.10 28.19 0.52
C GLU A 239 14.46 29.55 1.16
N SER A 240 13.77 30.61 0.77
CA SER A 240 14.00 31.96 1.33
C SER A 240 12.72 32.77 1.37
N ASP A 241 12.36 33.30 2.56
CA ASP A 241 11.21 34.19 2.73
C ASP A 241 11.29 35.45 1.88
N ARG A 242 12.51 35.95 1.67
CA ARG A 242 12.75 37.10 0.81
C ARG A 242 12.41 36.79 -0.64
N VAL A 243 12.70 35.58 -1.11
CA VAL A 243 12.33 35.12 -2.44
C VAL A 243 10.83 34.89 -2.54
N ARG A 244 10.20 34.30 -1.52
CA ARG A 244 8.74 34.15 -1.44
C ARG A 244 8.04 35.50 -1.57
N ALA A 245 8.49 36.51 -0.83
CA ALA A 245 7.93 37.86 -0.87
C ALA A 245 8.07 38.51 -2.26
N VAL A 246 9.22 38.32 -2.93
CA VAL A 246 9.43 38.77 -4.32
C VAL A 246 8.49 38.06 -5.29
N LEU A 247 8.40 36.73 -5.24
CA LEU A 247 7.51 35.97 -6.13
C LEU A 247 6.04 36.33 -5.87
N ALA A 248 5.63 36.48 -4.60
CA ALA A 248 4.28 36.90 -4.23
C ALA A 248 3.93 38.29 -4.76
N ALA A 249 4.86 39.24 -4.66
CA ALA A 249 4.68 40.58 -5.20
C ALA A 249 4.49 40.55 -6.73
N ILE A 250 5.32 39.78 -7.45
CA ILE A 250 5.20 39.62 -8.92
C ILE A 250 3.86 38.96 -9.28
N ARG A 251 3.43 37.93 -8.54
CA ARG A 251 2.12 37.28 -8.76
C ARG A 251 0.98 38.28 -8.62
N ASN A 252 0.94 39.02 -7.52
CA ASN A 252 -0.15 39.94 -7.21
C ASN A 252 -0.29 41.05 -8.25
N ALA A 253 0.83 41.50 -8.83
CA ALA A 253 0.87 42.54 -9.85
C ALA A 253 0.84 42.01 -11.29
N ARG A 254 0.84 40.67 -11.50
CA ARG A 254 1.02 39.93 -12.77
C ARG A 254 2.37 40.15 -13.46
N SER A 255 2.89 41.38 -13.45
CA SER A 255 4.24 41.72 -13.91
C SER A 255 4.75 42.96 -13.17
N LEU A 256 6.03 42.98 -12.77
CA LEU A 256 6.63 44.12 -12.07
C LEU A 256 8.01 44.49 -12.60
N ARG A 257 8.31 45.79 -12.64
CA ARG A 257 9.67 46.28 -12.89
C ARG A 257 10.51 46.18 -11.61
N ILE A 258 11.84 46.12 -11.79
CA ILE A 258 12.80 46.04 -10.67
C ILE A 258 12.66 47.24 -9.72
N ARG A 259 12.39 48.44 -10.25
CA ARG A 259 12.19 49.66 -9.45
C ARG A 259 10.98 49.55 -8.53
N ASP A 260 9.89 48.97 -9.02
CA ASP A 260 8.64 48.85 -8.27
C ASP A 260 8.76 47.77 -7.19
N LEU A 261 9.43 46.67 -7.51
CA LEU A 261 9.81 45.63 -6.54
C LEU A 261 10.71 46.15 -5.43
N LYS A 262 11.68 47.01 -5.78
CA LYS A 262 12.60 47.66 -4.82
C LYS A 262 11.79 48.48 -3.81
N ASN A 263 10.87 49.30 -4.30
CA ASN A 263 10.06 50.20 -3.47
C ASN A 263 9.06 49.43 -2.61
N ALA A 264 8.39 48.41 -3.17
CA ALA A 264 7.39 47.61 -2.47
C ALA A 264 7.99 46.80 -1.32
N LEU A 265 9.19 46.22 -1.52
CA LEU A 265 9.84 45.33 -0.54
C LEU A 265 10.92 46.04 0.29
N LYS A 266 11.16 47.34 0.07
CA LYS A 266 12.21 48.13 0.72
C LYS A 266 13.60 47.48 0.65
N ILE A 267 13.91 46.81 -0.47
CA ILE A 267 15.19 46.11 -0.68
C ILE A 267 16.18 47.03 -1.43
N PRO A 268 17.48 47.06 -1.09
CA PRO A 268 18.49 47.77 -1.86
C PRO A 268 18.55 47.34 -3.33
N HIS A 269 18.80 48.29 -4.24
CA HIS A 269 18.73 48.03 -5.68
C HIS A 269 19.71 46.94 -6.15
N ALA A 270 20.94 46.94 -5.64
CA ALA A 270 21.94 45.92 -5.96
C ALA A 270 21.49 44.51 -5.57
N SER A 271 20.91 44.36 -4.37
CA SER A 271 20.42 43.08 -3.87
C SER A 271 19.23 42.56 -4.68
N ILE A 272 18.28 43.42 -5.06
CA ILE A 272 17.13 42.97 -5.85
C ILE A 272 17.53 42.59 -7.26
N ASN A 273 18.50 43.28 -7.86
CA ASN A 273 19.01 42.92 -9.18
C ASN A 273 19.69 41.54 -9.16
N ALA A 274 20.52 41.28 -8.16
CA ALA A 274 21.14 39.97 -7.96
C ALA A 274 20.10 38.86 -7.73
N LEU A 275 19.06 39.13 -6.92
CA LEU A 275 17.95 38.19 -6.71
C LEU A 275 17.18 37.91 -8.00
N MET A 276 16.84 38.93 -8.79
CA MET A 276 16.14 38.72 -10.07
C MET A 276 16.98 37.94 -11.07
N GLN A 277 18.30 38.17 -11.11
CA GLN A 277 19.21 37.36 -11.94
C GLN A 277 19.28 35.90 -11.46
N TYR A 278 19.34 35.66 -10.15
CA TYR A 278 19.30 34.33 -9.56
C TYR A 278 17.99 33.60 -9.89
N LEU A 279 16.84 34.26 -9.72
CA LEU A 279 15.53 33.70 -10.03
C LEU A 279 15.36 33.44 -11.53
N LYS A 280 15.91 34.29 -12.39
CA LYS A 280 15.93 34.07 -13.84
C LYS A 280 16.77 32.84 -14.22
N ARG A 281 17.95 32.66 -13.61
CA ARG A 281 18.79 31.46 -13.82
C ARG A 281 18.13 30.17 -13.33
N LYS A 282 17.26 30.27 -12.33
CA LYS A 282 16.43 29.17 -11.82
C LYS A 282 15.11 28.99 -12.59
N GLU A 283 14.90 29.75 -13.67
CA GLU A 283 13.70 29.70 -14.51
C GLU A 283 12.39 29.99 -13.78
N LEU A 284 12.43 30.70 -12.65
CA LEU A 284 11.25 31.04 -11.85
C LEU A 284 10.59 32.36 -12.29
N VAL A 285 11.35 33.21 -12.96
CA VAL A 285 10.88 34.50 -13.50
C VAL A 285 11.41 34.68 -14.91
N GLN A 286 10.61 35.32 -15.74
CA GLN A 286 10.98 35.69 -17.10
C GLN A 286 10.73 37.18 -17.33
N LYS A 287 11.50 37.79 -18.22
CA LYS A 287 11.19 39.16 -18.70
C LYS A 287 10.08 39.06 -19.75
N THR A 288 9.14 39.99 -19.73
CA THR A 288 8.07 40.05 -20.73
C THR A 288 8.54 40.54 -22.10
N SER A 289 9.68 41.25 -22.17
CA SER A 289 10.31 41.69 -23.42
C SER A 289 11.84 41.75 -23.29
N GLN A 290 12.54 41.91 -24.41
CA GLN A 290 14.01 42.02 -24.44
C GLN A 290 14.53 43.38 -23.95
N GLU A 291 13.64 44.34 -23.67
CA GLU A 291 14.03 45.67 -23.23
C GLU A 291 14.72 45.67 -21.85
N GLN A 292 15.60 46.65 -21.65
CA GLN A 292 16.38 46.78 -20.42
C GLN A 292 15.47 47.05 -19.21
N ALA A 293 14.40 47.83 -19.41
CA ALA A 293 13.40 48.19 -18.40
C ALA A 293 12.14 47.30 -18.38
N ALA A 294 12.15 46.17 -19.11
CA ALA A 294 11.01 45.26 -19.19
C ALA A 294 10.59 44.74 -17.81
N PRO A 295 9.28 44.63 -17.53
CA PRO A 295 8.80 43.99 -16.33
C PRO A 295 9.06 42.48 -16.34
N TYR A 296 9.11 41.90 -15.14
CA TYR A 296 9.24 40.47 -14.94
C TYR A 296 7.88 39.87 -14.64
N SER A 297 7.59 38.70 -15.21
CA SER A 297 6.46 37.85 -14.89
C SER A 297 6.95 36.51 -14.32
N LEU A 298 6.06 35.83 -13.61
CA LEU A 298 6.32 34.46 -13.15
C LEU A 298 6.19 33.49 -14.33
N THR A 299 7.06 32.49 -14.34
CA THR A 299 6.87 31.28 -15.15
C THR A 299 5.93 30.32 -14.42
N GLU A 300 5.46 29.26 -15.09
CA GLU A 300 4.69 28.18 -14.46
C GLU A 300 5.46 27.57 -13.29
N LYS A 301 6.75 27.24 -13.48
CA LYS A 301 7.66 26.79 -12.41
C LYS A 301 7.73 27.77 -11.23
N GLY A 302 7.70 29.07 -11.50
CA GLY A 302 7.69 30.12 -10.48
C GLY A 302 6.38 30.19 -9.68
N LEU A 303 5.24 29.97 -10.34
CA LEU A 303 3.92 29.88 -9.72
C LEU A 303 3.80 28.64 -8.84
N ASP A 304 4.29 27.50 -9.30
CA ASP A 304 4.29 26.24 -8.53
C ASP A 304 5.19 26.35 -7.31
N ALA A 305 6.39 26.91 -7.48
CA ALA A 305 7.30 27.19 -6.37
C ALA A 305 6.65 28.07 -5.31
N LEU A 306 6.00 29.16 -5.73
CA LEU A 306 5.33 30.08 -4.81
C LEU A 306 4.15 29.41 -4.10
N THR A 307 3.37 28.60 -4.81
CA THR A 307 2.22 27.88 -4.25
C THR A 307 2.66 26.87 -3.20
N GLU A 308 3.70 26.10 -3.48
CA GLU A 308 4.27 25.13 -2.54
C GLU A 308 4.93 25.84 -1.33
N MET A 309 5.65 26.94 -1.55
CA MET A 309 6.19 27.79 -0.47
C MET A 309 5.09 28.35 0.42
N ALA A 310 3.95 28.76 -0.15
CA ALA A 310 2.81 29.25 0.61
C ALA A 310 2.12 28.14 1.42
N ARG A 311 1.96 26.95 0.84
CA ARG A 311 1.41 25.77 1.54
C ARG A 311 2.25 25.41 2.77
N ARG A 312 3.59 25.37 2.64
CA ARG A 312 4.50 25.03 3.75
C ARG A 312 4.58 26.05 4.87
N HIS A 313 4.27 27.32 4.57
CA HIS A 313 4.26 28.37 5.60
C HIS A 313 2.91 28.43 6.33
N ALA A 314 1.84 27.86 5.76
CA ALA A 314 0.52 27.82 6.38
C ALA A 314 0.29 26.57 7.24
N ALA A 315 1.11 25.54 7.07
CA ALA A 315 1.13 24.30 7.86
C ALA A 315 2.08 24.43 9.06
#